data_AF-A0A512PLC7-F1
#
_entry.id   AF-A0A512PLC7-F1
#
_cell.length_a   1.000
_cell.length_b   1.000
_cell.length_c   1.000
_cell.angle_alpha   90.00
_cell.angle_beta   90.00
_cell.angle_gamma   90.00
#
_symmetry.space_group_name_H-M   'P 1'
#
loop_
_entity.id
_entity.type
_entity.pdbx_description
1 polymer ?
#
loop_
_entity_poly.entity_id
_entity_poly.type
_entity_poly.pdbx_seq_one_letter_code
_entity_poly.pdbx_strand_id
1 'polypeptide(L)'
;MSIDIRGEVKDAITRSGYTQVQISAEMHMSKSNITNWLTGDRDIPLSRLLELMNYLDDDLFRYKVAEYLCGLRLLSPDKVSIDIPQTRYIEACKEESERKALQDQVNLIFNKPSESITTDDIQLVNNYLKQLSEETDSENSMKLSIVNLIKQWILDRPQGGIVHESYSES
;
A
#
# COMPACT_ATOMS: atom_id res chain seq x y z
N MET A 1 -19.75 -5.66 15.05
CA MET A 1 -18.97 -4.48 15.51
C MET A 1 -18.97 -3.51 14.36
N SER A 2 -19.50 -2.29 14.53
CA SER A 2 -19.75 -1.34 13.44
C SER A 2 -18.59 -0.35 13.37
N ILE A 3 -18.04 -0.15 12.18
CA ILE A 3 -17.01 0.87 11.92
C ILE A 3 -17.70 2.23 11.85
N ASP A 4 -17.22 3.19 12.64
CA ASP A 4 -17.67 4.57 12.56
C ASP A 4 -17.06 5.23 11.32
N ILE A 5 -17.68 4.98 10.16
CA ILE A 5 -17.23 5.52 8.88
C ILE A 5 -17.20 7.04 8.85
N ARG A 6 -18.02 7.70 9.69
CA ARG A 6 -18.08 9.16 9.78
C ARG A 6 -16.84 9.72 10.47
N GLY A 7 -16.45 9.11 11.59
CA GLY A 7 -15.18 9.39 12.24
C GLY A 7 -14.01 9.23 11.28
N GLU A 8 -13.97 8.11 10.55
CA GLU A 8 -12.91 7.81 9.58
C GLU A 8 -12.85 8.82 8.43
N VAL A 9 -13.99 9.29 7.92
CA VAL A 9 -14.04 10.38 6.92
C VAL A 9 -13.45 11.66 7.48
N LYS A 10 -13.81 12.03 8.71
CA LYS A 10 -13.29 13.24 9.36
C LYS A 10 -11.77 13.17 9.52
N ASP A 11 -11.25 12.02 9.93
CA ASP A 11 -9.83 11.82 10.13
C ASP A 11 -9.08 11.81 8.79
N ALA A 12 -9.64 11.19 7.75
CA ALA A 12 -9.06 11.19 6.41
C ALA A 12 -8.95 12.60 5.83
N ILE A 13 -10.00 13.42 5.95
CA ILE A 13 -9.97 14.83 5.51
C ILE A 13 -8.85 15.59 6.23
N THR A 14 -8.69 15.34 7.54
CA THR A 14 -7.66 15.97 8.36
C THR A 14 -6.26 15.53 7.92
N ARG A 15 -6.04 14.24 7.67
CA ARG A 15 -4.74 13.69 7.24
C ARG A 15 -4.35 14.13 5.84
N SER A 16 -5.29 14.15 4.89
CA SER A 16 -5.05 14.58 3.51
C SER A 16 -4.87 16.11 3.38
N GLY A 17 -5.15 16.89 4.43
CA GLY A 17 -4.99 18.35 4.42
C GLY A 17 -6.00 19.12 3.57
N TYR A 18 -7.05 18.45 3.07
CA TYR A 18 -8.09 19.09 2.28
C TYR A 18 -9.10 19.83 3.16
N THR A 19 -9.58 20.97 2.68
CA THR A 19 -10.70 21.68 3.30
C THR A 19 -12.04 21.14 2.79
N GLN A 20 -13.09 21.25 3.61
CA GLN A 20 -14.46 20.91 3.19
C GLN A 20 -14.91 21.69 1.92
N VAL A 21 -14.37 22.90 1.71
CA VAL A 21 -14.67 23.71 0.52
C VAL A 21 -14.09 23.04 -0.73
N GLN A 22 -12.82 22.64 -0.69
CA GLN A 22 -12.16 21.96 -1.80
C GLN A 22 -12.87 20.64 -2.14
N ILE A 23 -13.19 19.84 -1.12
CA ILE A 23 -13.92 18.58 -1.29
C ILE A 23 -15.30 18.84 -1.91
N SER A 24 -16.04 19.84 -1.43
CA SER A 24 -17.36 20.15 -1.97
C SER A 24 -17.32 20.59 -3.43
N ALA A 25 -16.27 21.32 -3.83
CA ALA A 25 -16.06 21.76 -5.20
C ALA A 25 -15.77 20.57 -6.13
N GLU A 26 -14.88 19.67 -5.70
CA GLU A 26 -14.55 18.44 -6.43
C GLU A 26 -15.77 17.54 -6.59
N MET A 27 -16.50 17.30 -5.49
CA MET A 27 -17.66 16.40 -5.50
C MET A 27 -18.92 17.04 -6.13
N HIS A 28 -18.79 18.25 -6.66
CA HIS A 28 -19.86 19.03 -7.29
C HIS A 28 -21.11 19.15 -6.41
N MET A 29 -20.91 19.51 -5.15
CA MET A 29 -21.99 19.66 -4.19
C MET A 29 -21.80 20.83 -3.23
N SER A 30 -22.85 21.17 -2.49
CA SER A 30 -22.74 22.24 -1.50
C SER A 30 -21.85 21.81 -0.33
N LYS A 31 -21.10 22.77 0.23
CA LYS A 31 -20.35 22.56 1.49
C LYS A 31 -21.24 22.03 2.61
N SER A 32 -22.51 22.45 2.66
CA SER A 32 -23.48 21.98 3.66
C SER A 32 -23.72 20.47 3.58
N ASN A 33 -23.65 19.87 2.39
CA ASN A 33 -23.78 18.40 2.26
C ASN A 33 -22.61 17.69 2.94
N ILE A 34 -21.37 18.19 2.75
CA ILE A 34 -20.19 17.67 3.42
C ILE A 34 -20.30 17.85 4.94
N THR A 35 -20.75 19.01 5.42
CA THR A 35 -20.96 19.24 6.85
C THR A 35 -22.01 18.27 7.43
N ASN A 36 -23.10 18.01 6.71
CA ASN A 36 -24.12 17.04 7.13
C ASN A 36 -23.57 15.62 7.20
N TRP A 37 -22.63 15.24 6.32
CA TRP A 37 -21.91 13.98 6.42
C TRP A 37 -20.92 13.91 7.57
N LEU A 38 -20.48 15.03 8.13
CA LEU A 38 -19.54 15.02 9.26
C LEU A 38 -20.22 15.16 10.62
N THR A 39 -21.44 15.72 10.65
CA THR A 39 -22.09 16.14 11.91
C THR A 39 -23.56 15.74 12.04
N GLY A 40 -24.22 15.37 10.96
CA GLY A 40 -25.64 15.02 10.97
C GLY A 40 -25.90 13.52 11.07
N ASP A 41 -27.17 13.14 11.21
CA ASP A 41 -27.59 11.74 11.30
C ASP A 41 -27.76 11.05 9.93
N ARG A 42 -27.60 11.79 8.83
CA ARG A 42 -27.75 11.22 7.49
C ARG A 42 -26.53 10.39 7.12
N ASP A 43 -26.78 9.17 6.65
CA ASP A 43 -25.75 8.30 6.11
C ASP A 43 -25.09 8.92 4.86
N ILE A 44 -23.82 8.59 4.69
CA ILE A 44 -23.05 8.95 3.50
C ILE A 44 -23.43 7.95 2.40
N PRO A 45 -24.00 8.38 1.26
CA PRO A 45 -24.29 7.47 0.17
C PRO A 45 -23.02 6.77 -0.30
N LEU A 46 -23.11 5.45 -0.55
CA LEU A 46 -21.94 4.64 -0.90
C LEU A 46 -21.15 5.19 -2.09
N SER A 47 -21.83 5.61 -3.16
CA SER A 47 -21.17 6.20 -4.32
C SER A 47 -20.32 7.42 -3.95
N ARG A 48 -20.82 8.25 -3.04
CA ARG A 48 -20.11 9.45 -2.56
C ARG A 48 -18.96 9.11 -1.64
N LEU A 49 -19.11 8.06 -0.82
CA LEU A 49 -18.02 7.56 0.00
C LEU A 49 -16.84 7.06 -0.86
N LEU A 50 -17.14 6.33 -1.95
CA LEU A 50 -16.13 5.84 -2.89
C LEU A 50 -15.47 6.97 -3.70
N GLU A 51 -16.24 7.95 -4.16
CA GLU A 51 -15.70 9.16 -4.80
C GLU A 51 -14.75 9.91 -3.87
N LEU A 52 -15.16 10.12 -2.62
CA LEU A 52 -14.35 10.78 -1.61
C LEU A 52 -13.07 10.00 -1.29
N MET A 53 -13.18 8.68 -1.16
CA MET A 53 -12.04 7.78 -0.94
C MET A 53 -10.99 7.89 -2.05
N ASN A 54 -11.42 7.96 -3.31
CA ASN A 54 -10.52 8.12 -4.44
C ASN A 54 -9.88 9.51 -4.47
N TYR A 55 -10.64 10.55 -4.15
CA TYR A 55 -10.15 11.93 -4.15
C TYR A 55 -9.15 12.23 -3.05
N LEU A 56 -9.39 11.75 -1.81
CA LEU A 56 -8.52 12.04 -0.66
C LEU A 56 -7.14 11.36 -0.73
N ASP A 57 -6.99 10.36 -1.61
CA ASP A 57 -5.78 9.55 -1.80
C ASP A 57 -5.15 9.04 -0.48
N ASP A 58 -6.01 8.72 0.51
CA ASP A 58 -5.62 8.23 1.82
C ASP A 58 -5.79 6.71 1.89
N ASP A 59 -4.66 5.99 1.92
CA ASP A 59 -4.67 4.52 1.97
C ASP A 59 -5.31 3.97 3.24
N LEU A 60 -5.10 4.61 4.40
CA LEU A 60 -5.72 4.19 5.65
C LEU A 60 -7.25 4.30 5.52
N PHE A 61 -7.74 5.39 4.93
CA PHE A 61 -9.14 5.58 4.66
C PHE A 61 -9.69 4.56 3.65
N ARG A 62 -8.95 4.22 2.59
CA ARG A 62 -9.30 3.13 1.66
C ARG A 62 -9.52 1.80 2.39
N TYR A 63 -8.63 1.46 3.31
CA TYR A 63 -8.79 0.24 4.11
C TYR A 63 -10.04 0.33 5.00
N LYS A 64 -10.28 1.45 5.67
CA LYS A 64 -11.47 1.62 6.54
C LYS A 64 -12.78 1.57 5.76
N VAL A 65 -12.82 2.12 4.55
CA VAL A 65 -13.96 1.98 3.63
C VAL A 65 -14.13 0.51 3.24
N ALA A 66 -13.06 -0.21 2.88
CA ALA A 66 -13.14 -1.63 2.55
C ALA A 66 -13.62 -2.48 3.75
N GLU A 67 -13.14 -2.21 4.96
CA GLU A 67 -13.61 -2.86 6.18
C GLU A 67 -15.10 -2.58 6.44
N TYR A 68 -15.53 -1.32 6.26
CA TYR A 68 -16.93 -0.91 6.42
C TYR A 68 -17.86 -1.63 5.43
N LEU A 69 -17.43 -1.82 4.18
CA LEU A 69 -18.22 -2.50 3.15
C LEU A 69 -18.24 -4.01 3.31
N CYS A 70 -17.11 -4.61 3.67
CA CYS A 70 -16.96 -6.06 3.75
C CYS A 70 -17.36 -6.62 5.13
N GLY A 71 -17.46 -5.77 6.16
CA GLY A 71 -17.67 -6.19 7.54
C GLY A 71 -16.50 -7.00 8.12
N LEU A 72 -15.34 -6.95 7.47
CA LEU A 72 -14.13 -7.67 7.84
C LEU A 72 -13.06 -6.67 8.27
N ARG A 73 -12.38 -6.95 9.38
CA ARG A 73 -11.27 -6.13 9.84
C ARG A 73 -10.01 -6.46 9.04
N LEU A 74 -9.46 -5.48 8.35
CA LEU A 74 -8.27 -5.55 7.51
C LEU A 74 -7.03 -4.99 8.25
N LEU A 75 -7.21 -4.01 9.13
CA LEU A 75 -6.14 -3.36 9.88
C LEU A 75 -6.38 -3.34 11.40
N SER A 76 -5.29 -3.34 12.15
CA SER A 76 -5.33 -2.96 13.57
C SER A 76 -5.68 -1.46 13.68
N PRO A 77 -6.51 -1.06 14.66
CA PRO A 77 -7.25 0.21 14.63
C PRO A 77 -6.36 1.46 14.53
N ASP A 78 -5.12 1.37 15.01
CA ASP A 78 -4.23 2.52 15.21
C ASP A 78 -2.89 2.38 14.47
N LYS A 79 -2.70 1.31 13.69
CA LYS A 79 -1.45 1.03 13.00
C LYS A 79 -1.75 0.37 11.66
N VAL A 80 -1.31 1.00 10.57
CA VAL A 80 -0.87 0.21 9.42
C VAL A 80 0.11 -0.81 10.01
N SER A 81 -0.09 -2.10 9.78
CA SER A 81 0.95 -3.07 10.12
C SER A 81 2.17 -2.67 9.28
N ILE A 82 3.08 -1.90 9.87
CA ILE A 82 4.30 -1.50 9.20
C ILE A 82 5.17 -2.74 9.27
N ASP A 83 5.12 -3.52 8.20
CA ASP A 83 6.19 -4.47 7.95
C ASP A 83 7.49 -3.69 8.01
N ILE A 84 8.39 -4.14 8.88
CA ILE A 84 9.69 -3.50 9.04
C ILE A 84 10.44 -3.71 7.71
N PRO A 85 10.92 -2.65 7.03
CA PRO A 85 11.61 -2.83 5.76
C PRO A 85 12.77 -3.80 5.81
N GLN A 86 13.45 -3.89 6.96
CA GLN A 86 14.51 -4.87 7.20
C GLN A 86 14.03 -6.32 7.11
N THR A 87 12.83 -6.63 7.61
CA THR A 87 12.24 -7.98 7.52
C THR A 87 11.92 -8.31 6.07
N ARG A 88 11.32 -7.37 5.34
CA ARG A 88 11.01 -7.55 3.91
C ARG A 88 12.27 -7.66 3.05
N TYR A 89 13.34 -6.94 3.40
CA TYR A 89 14.64 -7.09 2.76
C TYR A 89 15.23 -8.50 2.95
N ILE A 90 15.15 -9.07 4.16
CA ILE A 90 15.63 -10.43 4.42
C ILE A 90 14.85 -11.46 3.59
N GLU A 91 13.54 -11.30 3.47
CA GLU A 91 12.70 -12.15 2.61
C GLU A 91 13.10 -12.01 1.14
N ALA A 92 13.26 -10.78 0.64
CA ALA A 92 13.68 -10.55 -0.75
C ALA A 92 15.05 -11.17 -1.05
N CYS A 93 16.01 -11.08 -0.14
CA CYS A 93 17.32 -11.74 -0.30
C CYS A 93 17.22 -13.27 -0.32
N LYS A 94 16.27 -13.85 0.41
CA LYS A 94 16.02 -15.30 0.38
C LYS A 94 15.46 -15.71 -0.99
N GLU A 95 14.42 -15.04 -1.48
CA GLU A 95 13.83 -15.34 -2.78
C GLU A 95 14.84 -15.14 -3.93
N GLU A 96 15.64 -14.05 -3.88
CA GLU A 96 16.74 -13.83 -4.82
C GLU A 96 17.77 -14.98 -4.79
N SER A 97 18.11 -15.47 -3.60
CA SER A 97 19.05 -16.58 -3.45
C SER A 97 18.50 -17.88 -4.04
N GLU A 98 17.21 -18.17 -3.85
CA GLU A 98 16.54 -19.35 -4.41
C GLU A 98 16.47 -19.28 -5.95
N ARG A 99 16.16 -18.11 -6.54
CA ARG A 99 16.24 -17.90 -7.99
C ARG A 99 17.67 -18.05 -8.51
N LYS A 100 18.65 -17.43 -7.85
CA LYS A 100 20.07 -17.51 -8.24
C LYS A 100 20.60 -18.94 -8.26
N ALA A 101 20.14 -19.80 -7.36
CA ALA A 101 20.52 -21.21 -7.33
C ALA A 101 20.14 -21.98 -8.61
N LEU A 102 19.13 -21.50 -9.35
CA LEU A 102 18.67 -22.09 -10.61
C LEU A 102 19.27 -21.42 -11.86
N GLN A 103 19.89 -20.24 -11.72
CA GLN A 103 20.33 -19.40 -12.84
C GLN A 103 21.26 -20.12 -13.81
N ASP A 104 22.29 -20.82 -13.31
CA ASP A 104 23.30 -21.46 -14.15
C ASP A 104 22.70 -22.61 -14.97
N GLN A 105 21.81 -23.40 -14.36
CA GLN A 105 21.14 -24.52 -15.02
C GLN A 105 20.21 -24.02 -16.12
N VAL A 106 19.45 -22.96 -15.85
CA VAL A 106 18.53 -22.35 -16.81
C VAL A 106 19.29 -21.70 -17.97
N ASN A 107 20.42 -21.04 -17.70
CA ASN A 107 21.26 -20.44 -18.74
C ASN A 107 21.74 -21.49 -19.75
N LEU A 108 22.09 -22.70 -19.29
CA LEU A 108 22.45 -23.80 -20.18
C LEU A 108 21.26 -24.23 -21.05
N ILE A 109 20.05 -24.25 -20.49
CA ILE A 109 18.83 -24.62 -21.22
C ILE A 109 18.48 -23.57 -22.29
N PHE A 110 18.58 -22.28 -21.97
CA PHE A 110 18.30 -21.21 -22.93
C PHE A 110 19.21 -21.22 -24.16
N ASN A 111 20.38 -21.85 -24.07
CA ASN A 111 21.31 -22.02 -25.19
C ASN A 111 21.10 -23.31 -25.99
N LYS A 112 20.17 -24.20 -25.58
CA LYS A 112 19.87 -25.43 -26.32
C LYS A 112 19.01 -25.10 -27.56
N PRO A 113 19.22 -25.79 -28.70
CA PRO A 113 18.26 -25.74 -29.80
C PRO A 113 16.93 -26.35 -29.36
N SER A 114 15.81 -25.84 -29.89
CA SER A 114 14.45 -26.26 -29.52
C SER A 114 14.21 -27.76 -29.65
N GLU A 115 14.84 -28.40 -30.63
CA GLU A 115 14.77 -29.84 -30.90
C GLU A 115 15.39 -30.69 -29.79
N SER A 116 16.29 -30.12 -28.98
CA SER A 116 16.99 -30.78 -27.88
C SER A 116 16.41 -30.46 -26.50
N ILE A 117 15.30 -29.72 -26.45
CA ILE A 117 14.62 -29.37 -25.20
C ILE A 117 13.82 -30.58 -24.70
N THR A 118 14.07 -30.96 -23.46
CA THR A 118 13.37 -32.07 -22.79
C THR A 118 12.23 -31.56 -21.92
N THR A 119 11.35 -32.47 -21.46
CA THR A 119 10.30 -32.13 -20.48
C THR A 119 10.90 -31.64 -19.16
N ASP A 120 12.03 -32.21 -18.73
CA ASP A 120 12.74 -31.79 -17.52
C ASP A 120 13.30 -30.37 -17.65
N ASP A 121 13.80 -30.01 -18.83
CA ASP A 121 14.24 -28.64 -19.13
C ASP A 121 13.09 -27.64 -18.98
N ILE A 122 11.90 -27.99 -19.52
CA ILE A 122 10.69 -27.17 -19.40
C ILE A 122 10.27 -27.03 -17.94
N GLN A 123 10.31 -28.11 -17.16
CA GLN A 123 9.98 -28.09 -15.73
C GLN A 123 10.94 -27.19 -14.96
N LEU A 124 12.24 -27.26 -15.26
CA LEU A 124 13.26 -26.45 -14.60
C LEU A 124 13.10 -24.95 -14.94
N VAL A 125 12.80 -24.63 -16.20
CA VAL A 125 12.51 -23.25 -16.64
C VAL A 125 11.23 -22.72 -15.98
N ASN A 126 10.17 -23.54 -15.87
CA ASN A 126 8.95 -23.15 -15.17
C ASN A 126 9.19 -22.88 -13.67
N ASN A 127 10.00 -23.71 -13.01
CA ASN A 127 10.40 -23.49 -11.63
C ASN A 127 11.19 -22.18 -11.49
N TYR A 128 12.13 -21.90 -12.39
CA TYR A 128 12.85 -20.63 -12.41
C TYR A 128 11.91 -19.43 -12.61
N LEU A 129 10.93 -19.54 -13.52
CA LEU A 129 9.94 -18.48 -13.74
C LEU A 129 9.11 -18.22 -12.48
N LYS A 130 8.70 -19.28 -11.77
CA LYS A 130 8.00 -19.16 -10.48
C LYS A 130 8.84 -18.38 -9.46
N GLN A 131 10.11 -18.76 -9.32
CA GLN A 131 11.05 -18.15 -8.38
C GLN A 131 11.35 -16.68 -8.72
N LEU A 132 11.47 -16.35 -10.01
CA LEU A 132 11.57 -14.97 -10.47
C LEU A 132 10.32 -14.14 -10.13
N SER A 133 9.13 -14.74 -10.23
CA SER A 133 7.88 -14.09 -9.83
C SER A 133 7.84 -13.85 -8.31
N GLU A 134 8.21 -14.86 -7.52
CA GLU A 134 8.25 -14.77 -6.05
C GLU A 134 9.25 -13.71 -5.58
N GLU A 135 10.43 -13.63 -6.19
CA GLU A 135 11.40 -12.55 -5.96
C GLU A 135 10.80 -11.18 -6.31
N THR A 136 10.20 -11.02 -7.48
CA THR A 136 9.58 -9.74 -7.90
C THR A 136 8.49 -9.29 -6.91
N ASP A 137 7.66 -10.21 -6.43
CA ASP A 137 6.62 -9.91 -5.45
C ASP A 137 7.22 -9.51 -4.10
N SER A 138 8.29 -10.18 -3.67
CA SER A 138 9.00 -9.84 -2.43
C SER A 138 9.70 -8.48 -2.48
N GLU A 139 10.31 -8.12 -3.62
CA GLU A 139 10.91 -6.80 -3.85
C GLU A 139 9.85 -5.69 -3.85
N ASN A 140 8.70 -5.95 -4.48
CA ASN A 140 7.57 -5.03 -4.44
C ASN A 140 7.04 -4.85 -3.02
N SER A 141 6.93 -5.93 -2.25
CA SER A 141 6.56 -5.88 -0.83
C SER A 141 7.54 -5.04 -0.01
N MET A 142 8.85 -5.23 -0.22
CA MET A 142 9.88 -4.40 0.40
C MET A 142 9.73 -2.93 0.01
N LYS A 143 9.55 -2.62 -1.27
CA LYS A 143 9.31 -1.24 -1.74
C LYS A 143 8.09 -0.61 -1.05
N LEU A 144 6.98 -1.33 -0.94
CA LEU A 144 5.77 -0.84 -0.27
C LEU A 144 6.01 -0.59 1.22
N SER A 145 6.78 -1.46 1.89
CA SER A 145 7.12 -1.28 3.31
C SER A 145 7.92 0.02 3.54
N ILE A 146 8.83 0.37 2.62
CA ILE A 146 9.61 1.61 2.68
C ILE A 146 8.69 2.83 2.47
N VAL A 147 7.80 2.78 1.48
CA VAL A 147 6.81 3.84 1.23
C VAL A 147 5.94 4.08 2.46
N ASN A 148 5.46 3.01 3.08
CA ASN A 148 4.63 3.08 4.28
C ASN A 148 5.40 3.66 5.47
N LEU A 149 6.66 3.27 5.65
CA LEU A 149 7.52 3.83 6.69
C LEU A 149 7.75 5.34 6.49
N ILE A 150 7.97 5.80 5.25
CA ILE A 150 8.12 7.22 4.94
C ILE A 150 6.83 7.98 5.27
N LYS A 151 5.67 7.46 4.86
CA LYS A 151 4.36 8.04 5.19
C LYS A 151 4.18 8.17 6.71
N GLN A 152 4.55 7.12 7.45
CA GLN A 152 4.49 7.14 8.91
C GLN A 152 5.39 8.22 9.49
N TRP A 153 6.64 8.34 9.03
CA TRP A 153 7.54 9.40 9.50
C TRP A 153 7.00 10.80 9.21
N ILE A 154 6.28 10.99 8.10
CA ILE A 154 5.65 12.27 7.79
C ILE A 154 4.49 12.55 8.76
N LEU A 155 3.67 11.55 9.06
CA LEU A 155 2.55 11.68 9.99
C LEU A 155 3.02 11.90 11.44
N ASP A 156 4.10 11.23 11.85
CA ASP A 156 4.66 11.33 13.20
C ASP A 156 5.45 12.62 13.44
N ARG A 157 5.73 13.40 12.38
CA ARG A 157 6.39 14.71 12.54
C ARG A 157 5.42 15.68 13.22
N PRO A 158 5.82 16.31 14.34
CA PRO A 158 5.02 17.37 14.93
C PRO A 158 4.88 18.52 13.92
N GLN A 159 3.65 18.95 13.64
CA GLN A 159 3.39 20.11 12.78
C GLN A 159 3.99 21.36 13.45
N GLY A 160 5.19 21.77 13.00
CA GLY A 160 5.94 22.91 13.51
C GLY A 160 7.38 22.64 13.99
N GLY A 161 7.91 21.42 13.86
CA GLY A 161 9.28 21.09 14.29
C GLY A 161 10.37 21.54 13.31
N ILE A 162 11.30 22.37 13.80
CA ILE A 162 12.50 22.87 13.10
C ILE A 162 13.34 21.71 12.55
N VAL A 163 13.73 21.79 11.28
CA VAL A 163 14.72 20.88 10.67
C VAL A 163 16.06 21.18 11.34
N HIS A 164 16.53 20.31 12.23
CA HIS A 164 17.94 20.28 12.58
C HIS A 164 18.67 19.61 11.41
N GLU A 165 19.21 20.43 10.50
CA GLU A 165 20.27 20.00 9.60
C GLU A 165 21.48 19.64 10.46
N SER A 166 21.55 18.39 10.92
CA SER A 166 22.80 17.82 11.40
C SER A 166 23.60 17.35 10.18
N TYR A 167 24.22 18.30 9.49
CA TYR A 167 25.40 17.97 8.71
C TYR A 167 26.52 17.69 9.70
N SER A 168 26.74 16.41 9.97
CA SER A 168 28.02 15.93 10.47
C SER A 168 29.06 16.19 9.38
N GLU A 169 29.79 17.28 9.50
CA GLU A 169 31.11 17.41 8.91
C GLU A 169 32.02 16.35 9.53
N SER A 170 32.54 15.46 8.70
CA SER A 170 33.73 14.65 8.98
C SER A 170 34.40 14.33 7.64
#